data_AF-A0AA43RIS6-F1
#
_entry.id   AF-A0AA43RIS6-F1
#
_cell.length_a   1.000
_cell.length_b   1.000
_cell.length_c   1.000
_cell.angle_alpha   90.00
_cell.angle_beta   90.00
_cell.angle_gamma   90.00
#
_symmetry.space_group_name_H-M   'P 1'
#
loop_
_entity.id
_entity.type
_entity.pdbx_description
1 polymer ?
#
loop_
_entity_poly.entity_id
_entity_poly.type
_entity_poly.pdbx_seq_one_letter_code
_entity_poly.pdbx_strand_id
1 'polypeptide(L)'
;MLKYYEVENFRSFKNKTTFSLEKTNYKVLEETNTVRGLLKGVLFVGANASGKSGALLPVKLLLDMLFGKAEIPFEMYHCLFSMNPAVSMRFVFDIKGSEIDYSIKYHNDGSAIHELLKVDGETVLERENSYAKVSLTDQKEYTDIQLNTLFLREIYFNTRFRGHQVLQEWFSFLTASIYLDLYTRRASVYQASGIELRKYLEEKGTDEINQFFEEYNFGQRVV
;
A
#
# COMPACT_ATOMS: atom_id res chain seq x y z
N MET A 1 -7.99 1.46 -6.69
CA MET A 1 -7.31 0.16 -6.80
C MET A 1 -5.89 0.39 -7.26
N LEU A 2 -4.95 -0.42 -6.77
CA LEU A 2 -3.57 -0.40 -7.22
C LEU A 2 -3.50 -0.92 -8.67
N LYS A 3 -2.92 -0.14 -9.59
CA LYS A 3 -2.66 -0.54 -10.98
C LYS A 3 -1.36 -1.31 -11.08
N TYR A 4 -0.29 -0.73 -10.55
CA TYR A 4 1.01 -1.36 -10.46
C TYR A 4 1.87 -0.63 -9.42
N TYR A 5 2.98 -1.25 -9.06
CA TYR A 5 4.04 -0.60 -8.31
C TYR A 5 5.40 -0.99 -8.84
N GLU A 6 6.37 -0.10 -8.66
CA GLU A 6 7.74 -0.26 -9.08
C GLU A 6 8.64 -0.14 -7.85
N VAL A 7 9.66 -0.98 -7.78
CA VAL A 7 10.71 -0.86 -6.78
C VAL A 7 12.08 -0.96 -7.43
N GLU A 8 13.03 -0.25 -6.87
CA GLU A 8 14.44 -0.36 -7.24
C GLU A 8 15.29 -0.38 -5.98
N ASN A 9 16.32 -1.21 -6.00
CA ASN A 9 17.25 -1.37 -4.90
C ASN A 9 16.55 -1.77 -3.57
N PHE A 10 15.50 -2.58 -3.66
CA PHE A 10 14.65 -2.97 -2.54
C PHE A 10 14.81 -4.46 -2.20
N ARG A 11 15.35 -4.80 -1.03
CA ARG A 11 15.56 -6.18 -0.55
C ARG A 11 16.26 -7.09 -1.58
N SER A 12 15.54 -7.98 -2.24
CA SER A 12 16.07 -8.87 -3.28
C SER A 12 16.01 -8.27 -4.69
N PHE A 13 15.31 -7.15 -4.88
CA PHE A 13 15.12 -6.48 -6.17
C PHE A 13 16.17 -5.38 -6.36
N LYS A 14 17.33 -5.77 -6.87
CA LYS A 14 18.43 -4.83 -7.15
C LYS A 14 18.05 -3.81 -8.24
N ASN A 15 17.51 -4.29 -9.34
CA ASN A 15 17.13 -3.48 -10.49
C ASN A 15 15.68 -3.02 -10.37
N LYS A 16 15.33 -1.97 -11.11
CA LYS A 16 13.93 -1.54 -11.28
C LYS A 16 13.07 -2.73 -11.70
N THR A 17 12.07 -3.04 -10.87
CA THR A 17 11.15 -4.16 -11.04
C THR A 17 9.72 -3.65 -10.92
N THR A 18 8.88 -3.96 -11.91
CA THR A 18 7.48 -3.53 -11.96
C THR A 18 6.55 -4.72 -11.71
N PHE A 19 5.64 -4.56 -10.77
CA PHE A 19 4.59 -5.51 -10.43
C PHE A 19 3.25 -4.94 -10.90
N SER A 20 2.75 -5.43 -12.04
CA SER A 20 1.50 -4.97 -12.63
C SER A 20 0.31 -5.81 -12.20
N LEU A 21 -0.79 -5.13 -11.88
CA LEU A 21 -2.11 -5.70 -11.63
C LEU A 21 -3.05 -5.45 -12.82
N GLU A 22 -2.53 -4.96 -13.95
CA GLU A 22 -3.32 -4.83 -15.17
C GLU A 22 -3.67 -6.22 -15.72
N LYS A 23 -4.92 -6.37 -16.18
CA LYS A 23 -5.35 -7.64 -16.77
C LYS A 23 -4.54 -7.90 -18.04
N THR A 24 -4.12 -9.14 -18.20
CA THR A 24 -3.60 -9.62 -19.48
C THR A 24 -4.75 -10.08 -20.37
N ASN A 25 -4.45 -10.56 -21.57
CA ASN A 25 -5.45 -11.12 -22.50
C ASN A 25 -6.03 -12.48 -22.04
N TYR A 26 -5.76 -12.91 -20.80
CA TYR A 26 -6.24 -14.16 -20.25
C TYR A 26 -7.71 -14.06 -19.83
N LYS A 27 -8.56 -14.89 -20.44
CA LYS A 27 -10.03 -14.75 -20.33
C LYS A 27 -10.69 -15.59 -19.24
N VAL A 28 -9.99 -16.59 -18.67
CA VAL A 28 -10.62 -17.63 -17.81
C VAL A 28 -11.28 -17.04 -16.56
N LEU A 29 -10.75 -15.94 -16.03
CA LEU A 29 -11.30 -15.24 -14.85
C LEU A 29 -11.68 -13.79 -15.17
N GLU A 30 -11.96 -13.47 -16.44
CA GLU A 30 -12.24 -12.09 -16.85
C GLU A 30 -13.48 -11.55 -16.13
N GLU A 31 -14.56 -12.32 -16.09
CA GLU A 31 -15.82 -11.90 -15.47
C GLU A 31 -15.74 -11.84 -13.93
N THR A 32 -14.87 -12.65 -13.32
CA THR A 32 -14.86 -12.87 -11.87
C THR A 32 -13.67 -12.26 -11.14
N ASN A 33 -12.54 -12.02 -11.79
CA ASN A 33 -11.32 -11.49 -11.18
C ASN A 33 -10.83 -10.18 -11.83
N THR A 34 -11.67 -9.50 -12.61
CA THR A 34 -11.32 -8.18 -13.17
C THR A 34 -12.33 -7.10 -12.82
N VAL A 35 -11.87 -5.86 -12.81
CA VAL A 35 -12.71 -4.65 -12.72
C VAL A 35 -11.98 -3.51 -13.42
N ARG A 36 -12.63 -2.88 -14.41
CA ARG A 36 -12.05 -1.76 -15.19
C ARG A 36 -10.63 -2.03 -15.71
N GLY A 37 -10.38 -3.26 -16.17
CA GLY A 37 -9.07 -3.66 -16.72
C GLY A 37 -8.00 -4.00 -15.66
N LEU A 38 -8.32 -3.99 -14.37
CA LEU A 38 -7.42 -4.37 -13.28
C LEU A 38 -7.85 -5.70 -12.64
N LEU A 39 -6.87 -6.44 -12.12
CA LEU A 39 -7.08 -7.68 -11.37
C LEU A 39 -7.57 -7.39 -9.96
N LYS A 40 -8.60 -8.13 -9.50
CA LYS A 40 -9.11 -8.04 -8.12
C LYS A 40 -8.24 -8.81 -7.12
N GLY A 41 -7.63 -9.91 -7.57
CA GLY A 41 -6.73 -10.75 -6.79
C GLY A 41 -5.55 -11.23 -7.62
N VAL A 42 -4.39 -11.36 -6.98
CA VAL A 42 -3.13 -11.80 -7.57
C VAL A 42 -2.49 -12.85 -6.68
N LEU A 43 -1.88 -13.87 -7.29
CA LEU A 43 -1.12 -14.91 -6.60
C LEU A 43 0.33 -14.91 -7.12
N PHE A 44 1.29 -14.77 -6.20
CA PHE A 44 2.71 -14.91 -6.51
C PHE A 44 3.15 -16.37 -6.35
N VAL A 45 3.52 -17.01 -7.46
CA VAL A 45 4.01 -18.40 -7.49
C VAL A 45 5.48 -18.45 -7.92
N GLY A 46 6.24 -19.44 -7.44
CA GLY A 46 7.65 -19.57 -7.74
C GLY A 46 8.42 -20.39 -6.69
N ALA A 47 9.68 -20.71 -7.00
CA ALA A 47 10.55 -21.51 -6.13
C ALA A 47 10.78 -20.90 -4.74
N ASN A 48 11.17 -21.72 -3.76
CA ASN A 48 11.53 -21.22 -2.43
C ASN A 48 12.64 -20.15 -2.52
N ALA A 49 12.57 -19.14 -1.64
CA ALA A 49 13.47 -18.00 -1.61
C ALA A 49 13.51 -17.10 -2.88
N SER A 50 12.60 -17.27 -3.85
CA SER A 50 12.56 -16.46 -5.07
C SER A 50 12.06 -15.01 -4.90
N GLY A 51 11.92 -14.52 -3.66
CA GLY A 51 11.44 -13.15 -3.39
C GLY A 51 9.92 -12.95 -3.35
N LYS A 52 9.10 -14.03 -3.35
CA LYS A 52 7.62 -13.93 -3.34
C LYS A 52 7.08 -13.06 -2.19
N SER A 53 7.51 -13.31 -0.96
CA SER A 53 7.10 -12.47 0.19
C SER A 53 7.63 -11.04 0.05
N GLY A 54 8.79 -10.87 -0.58
CA GLY A 54 9.37 -9.57 -0.88
C GLY A 54 8.55 -8.78 -1.90
N ALA A 55 7.78 -9.43 -2.78
CA ALA A 55 6.93 -8.75 -3.75
C ALA A 55 5.82 -7.94 -3.05
N LEU A 56 5.20 -8.46 -1.99
CA LEU A 56 4.11 -7.78 -1.26
C LEU A 56 4.63 -6.70 -0.28
N LEU A 57 5.88 -6.81 0.14
CA LEU A 57 6.46 -5.98 1.19
C LEU A 57 6.48 -4.46 0.89
N PRO A 58 6.68 -3.96 -0.34
CA PRO A 58 6.59 -2.53 -0.65
C PRO A 58 5.20 -1.95 -0.38
N VAL A 59 4.13 -2.68 -0.71
CA VAL A 59 2.75 -2.25 -0.45
C VAL A 59 2.50 -2.20 1.05
N LYS A 60 2.96 -3.21 1.80
CA LYS A 60 2.90 -3.19 3.26
C LYS A 60 3.66 -2.00 3.83
N LEU A 61 4.89 -1.76 3.35
CA LEU A 61 5.74 -0.67 3.80
C LEU A 61 5.08 0.68 3.56
N LEU A 62 4.46 0.92 2.39
CA LEU A 62 3.69 2.13 2.13
C LEU A 62 2.61 2.37 3.20
N LEU A 63 1.84 1.33 3.54
CA LEU A 63 0.79 1.42 4.57
C LEU A 63 1.39 1.70 5.96
N ASP A 64 2.47 1.01 6.32
CA ASP A 64 3.18 1.24 7.59
C ASP A 64 3.76 2.67 7.66
N MET A 65 4.31 3.20 6.56
CA MET A 65 4.84 4.58 6.51
C MET A 65 3.74 5.63 6.67
N LEU A 66 2.60 5.44 6.00
CA LEU A 66 1.49 6.39 6.03
C LEU A 66 0.67 6.33 7.32
N PHE A 67 0.46 5.13 7.88
CA PHE A 67 -0.53 4.91 8.95
C PHE A 67 0.00 4.14 10.16
N GLY A 68 1.18 3.52 10.04
CA GLY A 68 1.81 2.77 11.13
C GLY A 68 2.23 3.66 12.30
N LYS A 69 2.26 3.08 13.49
CA LYS A 69 2.68 3.74 14.73
C LYS A 69 4.16 3.52 15.06
N ALA A 70 4.76 2.48 14.51
CA ALA A 70 6.15 2.12 14.76
C ALA A 70 7.09 2.88 13.83
N GLU A 71 8.29 3.17 14.31
CA GLU A 71 9.38 3.63 13.47
C GLU A 71 9.76 2.57 12.43
N ILE A 72 10.20 3.03 11.27
CA ILE A 72 10.49 2.16 10.13
C ILE A 72 12.00 2.03 10.00
N PRO A 73 12.55 0.81 10.13
CA PRO A 73 13.98 0.60 9.96
C PRO A 73 14.32 0.57 8.46
N PHE A 74 14.54 1.75 7.87
CA PHE A 74 14.81 1.95 6.44
C PHE A 74 15.94 1.07 5.91
N GLU A 75 16.99 0.90 6.71
CA GLU A 75 18.14 0.03 6.47
C GLU A 75 17.75 -1.40 6.09
N MET A 76 16.67 -1.94 6.68
CA MET A 76 16.26 -3.31 6.42
C MET A 76 15.71 -3.50 5.01
N TYR A 77 15.22 -2.44 4.36
CA TYR A 77 14.54 -2.52 3.06
C TYR A 77 15.48 -2.32 1.87
N HIS A 78 16.72 -1.93 2.12
CA HIS A 78 17.76 -1.79 1.10
C HIS A 78 18.19 -3.15 0.52
N CYS A 79 18.66 -3.15 -0.72
CA CYS A 79 19.14 -4.35 -1.38
C CYS A 79 20.55 -4.74 -0.93
N LEU A 80 20.67 -5.89 -0.26
CA LEU A 80 21.93 -6.44 0.25
C LEU A 80 23.04 -6.60 -0.81
N PHE A 81 22.68 -6.63 -2.10
CA PHE A 81 23.61 -6.85 -3.22
C PHE A 81 23.99 -5.54 -3.95
N SER A 82 23.75 -4.40 -3.32
CA SER A 82 23.94 -3.08 -3.92
C SER A 82 24.73 -2.16 -2.99
N MET A 83 25.66 -1.40 -3.58
CA MET A 83 26.38 -0.34 -2.87
C MET A 83 25.67 1.01 -2.97
N ASN A 84 24.64 1.13 -3.81
CA ASN A 84 23.83 2.34 -3.91
C ASN A 84 22.98 2.45 -2.63
N PRO A 85 23.06 3.54 -1.84
CA PRO A 85 22.26 3.68 -0.62
C PRO A 85 20.79 4.01 -0.90
N ALA A 86 20.46 4.49 -2.12
CA ALA A 86 19.13 4.97 -2.45
C ALA A 86 18.18 3.82 -2.80
N VAL A 87 17.04 3.75 -2.12
CA VAL A 87 15.92 2.86 -2.41
C VAL A 87 14.80 3.68 -3.02
N SER A 88 14.13 3.18 -4.06
CA SER A 88 12.98 3.87 -4.67
C SER A 88 11.77 2.96 -4.77
N MET A 89 10.59 3.56 -4.56
CA MET A 89 9.29 2.90 -4.70
C MET A 89 8.33 3.86 -5.41
N ARG A 90 7.53 3.36 -6.33
CA ARG A 90 6.48 4.11 -7.01
C ARG A 90 5.21 3.28 -7.05
N PHE A 91 4.08 3.88 -6.74
CA PHE A 91 2.77 3.23 -6.69
C PHE A 91 1.79 4.02 -7.53
N VAL A 92 1.11 3.33 -8.44
CA VAL A 92 0.11 3.97 -9.30
C VAL A 92 -1.25 3.35 -9.04
N PHE A 93 -2.25 4.18 -8.77
CA PHE A 93 -3.61 3.77 -8.42
C PHE A 93 -4.62 4.36 -9.41
N ASP A 94 -5.68 3.61 -9.69
CA ASP A 94 -6.93 4.12 -10.26
C ASP A 94 -7.93 4.33 -9.11
N ILE A 95 -8.28 5.57 -8.81
CA ILE A 95 -9.31 5.92 -7.82
C ILE A 95 -10.44 6.63 -8.54
N LYS A 96 -11.57 5.92 -8.71
CA LYS A 96 -12.77 6.42 -9.40
C LYS A 96 -12.49 6.99 -10.81
N GLY A 97 -11.48 6.44 -11.49
CA GLY A 97 -11.09 6.85 -12.85
C GLY A 97 -10.01 7.92 -12.90
N SER A 98 -9.65 8.53 -11.77
CA SER A 98 -8.45 9.37 -11.67
C SER A 98 -7.21 8.53 -11.36
N GLU A 99 -6.09 8.88 -11.98
CA GLU A 99 -4.79 8.28 -11.73
C GLU A 99 -4.08 9.00 -10.59
N ILE A 100 -3.59 8.23 -9.62
CA ILE A 100 -2.72 8.73 -8.55
C ILE A 100 -1.37 8.06 -8.70
N ASP A 101 -0.33 8.85 -8.89
CA ASP A 101 1.06 8.39 -9.02
C ASP A 101 1.87 8.94 -7.86
N TYR A 102 2.27 8.05 -6.94
CA TYR A 102 3.02 8.42 -5.76
C TYR A 102 4.36 7.70 -5.72
N SER A 103 5.44 8.45 -5.64
CA SER A 103 6.79 7.92 -5.52
C SER A 103 7.49 8.41 -4.25
N ILE A 104 8.28 7.51 -3.68
CA ILE A 104 9.13 7.73 -2.51
C ILE A 104 10.52 7.25 -2.88
N LYS A 105 11.53 8.07 -2.64
CA LYS A 105 12.93 7.69 -2.72
C LYS A 105 13.63 8.10 -1.44
N TYR A 106 14.40 7.22 -0.83
CA TYR A 106 15.11 7.51 0.41
C TYR A 106 16.48 6.84 0.43
N HIS A 107 17.39 7.35 1.24
CA HIS A 107 18.64 6.68 1.55
C HIS A 107 18.45 5.73 2.74
N ASN A 108 19.09 4.57 2.69
CA ASN A 108 18.98 3.54 3.73
C ASN A 108 19.45 3.99 5.12
N ASP A 109 20.34 4.99 5.19
CA ASP A 109 20.81 5.64 6.42
C ASP A 109 19.90 6.79 6.91
N GLY A 110 18.79 7.06 6.22
CA GLY A 110 17.85 8.14 6.54
C GLY A 110 18.35 9.54 6.21
N SER A 111 19.51 9.67 5.53
CA SER A 111 20.12 10.97 5.23
C SER A 111 19.36 11.81 4.21
N ALA A 112 18.57 11.16 3.35
CA ALA A 112 17.84 11.82 2.28
C ALA A 112 16.47 11.17 2.05
N ILE A 113 15.49 12.00 1.68
CA ILE A 113 14.15 11.56 1.28
C ILE A 113 13.57 12.49 0.22
N HIS A 114 12.92 11.90 -0.77
CA HIS A 114 12.20 12.57 -1.83
C HIS A 114 10.80 11.96 -1.95
N GLU A 115 9.77 12.80 -2.07
CA GLU A 115 8.40 12.37 -2.32
C GLU A 115 7.82 13.15 -3.48
N LEU A 116 7.13 12.45 -4.38
CA LEU A 116 6.41 13.09 -5.49
C LEU A 116 5.04 12.43 -5.61
N LEU A 117 3.99 13.25 -5.54
CA LEU A 117 2.60 12.85 -5.74
C LEU A 117 2.04 13.62 -6.91
N LYS A 118 1.49 12.89 -7.88
CA LYS A 118 0.73 13.43 -8.99
C LYS A 118 -0.70 12.87 -8.99
N VAL A 119 -1.65 13.72 -9.36
CA VAL A 119 -3.04 13.34 -9.62
C VAL A 119 -3.37 13.74 -11.05
N ASP A 120 -3.73 12.77 -11.89
CA ASP A 120 -4.02 12.96 -13.31
C ASP A 120 -2.88 13.70 -14.06
N GLY A 121 -1.63 13.43 -13.66
CA GLY A 121 -0.42 14.02 -14.23
C GLY A 121 0.04 15.33 -13.58
N GLU A 122 -0.83 16.01 -12.83
CA GLU A 122 -0.53 17.27 -12.14
C GLU A 122 0.16 17.03 -10.80
N THR A 123 1.25 17.74 -10.54
CA THR A 123 2.01 17.62 -9.28
C THR A 123 1.25 18.27 -8.12
N VAL A 124 0.90 17.47 -7.12
CA VAL A 124 0.18 17.89 -5.91
C VAL A 124 1.11 18.03 -4.71
N LEU A 125 2.14 17.18 -4.63
CA LEU A 125 3.19 17.27 -3.61
C LEU A 125 4.52 16.95 -4.27
N GLU A 126 5.51 17.78 -4.01
CA GLU A 126 6.91 17.51 -4.28
C GLU A 126 7.71 17.84 -3.02
N ARG A 127 8.51 16.90 -2.54
CA ARG A 127 9.37 17.06 -1.38
C ARG A 127 10.79 16.71 -1.75
N GLU A 128 11.72 17.56 -1.34
CA GLU A 128 13.15 17.31 -1.33
C GLU A 128 13.69 17.54 0.09
N ASN A 129 13.99 16.46 0.79
CA ASN A 129 14.51 16.45 2.16
C ASN A 129 13.63 17.22 3.15
N SER A 130 14.10 18.35 3.67
CA SER A 130 13.38 19.17 4.65
C SER A 130 12.46 20.22 3.99
N TYR A 131 12.38 20.25 2.67
CA TYR A 131 11.59 21.21 1.91
C TYR A 131 10.49 20.52 1.09
N ALA A 132 9.29 21.10 1.03
CA ALA A 132 8.22 20.61 0.18
C ALA A 132 7.36 21.73 -0.42
N LYS A 133 6.84 21.47 -1.62
CA LYS A 133 5.80 22.24 -2.29
C LYS A 133 4.52 21.41 -2.35
N VAL A 134 3.41 22.02 -1.96
CA VAL A 134 2.09 21.37 -1.96
C VAL A 134 1.11 22.25 -2.71
N SER A 135 0.44 21.66 -3.71
CA SER A 135 -0.55 22.32 -4.58
C SER A 135 -1.89 21.61 -4.44
N LEU A 136 -2.54 21.80 -3.28
CA LEU A 136 -3.90 21.31 -3.03
C LEU A 136 -4.90 22.38 -3.48
N THR A 137 -5.16 23.38 -2.66
CA THR A 137 -6.00 24.54 -3.04
C THR A 137 -5.15 25.66 -3.62
N ASP A 138 -4.08 25.99 -2.91
CA ASP A 138 -3.09 27.00 -3.26
C ASP A 138 -1.71 26.37 -3.13
N GLN A 139 -0.74 26.90 -3.86
CA GLN A 139 0.64 26.49 -3.72
C GLN A 139 1.19 26.97 -2.37
N LYS A 140 1.62 26.03 -1.54
CA LYS A 140 2.24 26.28 -0.23
C LYS A 140 3.61 25.63 -0.19
N GLU A 141 4.55 26.34 0.43
CA GLU A 141 5.90 25.85 0.66
C GLU A 141 6.09 25.57 2.15
N TYR A 142 6.80 24.50 2.44
CA TYR A 142 7.08 24.01 3.78
C TYR A 142 8.58 23.79 3.92
N THR A 143 9.14 24.20 5.06
CA THR A 143 10.54 23.98 5.44
C THR A 143 10.60 23.17 6.73
N ASP A 144 11.80 22.74 7.11
CA ASP A 144 12.08 22.09 8.39
C ASP A 144 11.31 20.77 8.62
N ILE A 145 10.98 20.07 7.53
CA ILE A 145 10.28 18.78 7.56
C ILE A 145 11.23 17.68 8.04
N GLN A 146 10.77 16.84 8.98
CA GLN A 146 11.57 15.75 9.54
C GLN A 146 11.81 14.63 8.50
N LEU A 147 13.05 14.15 8.37
CA LEU A 147 13.43 13.15 7.36
C LEU A 147 12.93 11.73 7.66
N ASN A 148 12.57 11.43 8.91
CA ASN A 148 12.19 10.09 9.37
C ASN A 148 10.71 9.74 9.11
N THR A 149 9.93 10.63 8.50
CA THR A 149 8.51 10.42 8.19
C THR A 149 8.19 10.89 6.78
N LEU A 150 7.12 10.35 6.20
CA LEU A 150 6.52 10.88 4.97
C LEU A 150 5.81 12.19 5.28
N PHE A 151 6.02 13.20 4.44
CA PHE A 151 5.32 14.47 4.55
C PHE A 151 3.88 14.34 4.08
N LEU A 152 3.61 13.44 3.12
CA LEU A 152 2.24 13.12 2.70
C LEU A 152 1.36 12.69 3.88
N ARG A 153 1.94 11.93 4.83
CA ARG A 153 1.27 11.54 6.07
C ARG A 153 0.87 12.76 6.90
N GLU A 154 1.80 13.70 7.12
CA GLU A 154 1.52 14.92 7.88
C GLU A 154 0.44 15.77 7.22
N ILE A 155 0.50 15.96 5.91
CA ILE A 155 -0.53 16.68 5.14
C ILE A 155 -1.90 16.05 5.36
N TYR A 156 -1.99 14.72 5.25
CA TYR A 156 -3.26 14.02 5.47
C TYR A 156 -3.79 14.22 6.89
N PHE A 157 -2.95 14.05 7.92
CA PHE A 157 -3.42 14.18 9.31
C PHE A 157 -3.85 15.62 9.65
N ASN A 158 -3.19 16.63 9.06
CA ASN A 158 -3.50 18.04 9.29
C ASN A 158 -4.74 18.52 8.51
N THR A 159 -4.90 18.07 7.27
CA THR A 159 -5.92 18.63 6.34
C THR A 159 -7.08 17.67 6.04
N ARG A 160 -6.86 16.37 6.23
CA ARG A 160 -7.74 15.29 5.74
C ARG A 160 -8.08 15.40 4.26
N PHE A 161 -7.22 16.05 3.48
CA PHE A 161 -7.45 16.42 2.07
C PHE A 161 -8.83 17.03 1.83
N ARG A 162 -9.35 17.85 2.77
CA ARG A 162 -10.63 18.55 2.59
C ARG A 162 -10.61 19.35 1.28
N GLY A 163 -11.62 19.16 0.45
CA GLY A 163 -11.71 19.76 -0.89
C GLY A 163 -11.12 18.90 -2.02
N HIS A 164 -10.45 17.79 -1.72
CA HIS A 164 -9.84 16.89 -2.72
C HIS A 164 -10.41 15.47 -2.62
N GLN A 165 -11.58 15.27 -3.22
CA GLN A 165 -12.32 14.01 -3.11
C GLN A 165 -11.50 12.79 -3.55
N VAL A 166 -10.76 12.87 -4.66
CA VAL A 166 -9.92 11.76 -5.16
C VAL A 166 -8.88 11.32 -4.13
N LEU A 167 -8.21 12.24 -3.47
CA LEU A 167 -7.21 11.94 -2.43
C LEU A 167 -7.86 11.37 -1.15
N GLN A 168 -9.05 11.86 -0.79
CA GLN A 168 -9.82 11.32 0.33
C GLN A 168 -10.22 9.86 0.09
N GLU A 169 -10.69 9.56 -1.12
CA GLU A 169 -11.06 8.21 -1.55
C GLU A 169 -9.83 7.29 -1.62
N TRP A 170 -8.69 7.82 -2.07
CA TRP A 170 -7.43 7.08 -2.08
C TRP A 170 -6.98 6.69 -0.68
N PHE A 171 -6.96 7.64 0.25
CA PHE A 171 -6.57 7.35 1.63
C PHE A 171 -7.57 6.43 2.30
N SER A 172 -8.87 6.56 2.02
CA SER A 172 -9.90 5.63 2.50
C SER A 172 -9.66 4.20 1.97
N PHE A 173 -9.29 4.06 0.70
CA PHE A 173 -8.90 2.78 0.11
C PHE A 173 -7.68 2.19 0.80
N LEU A 174 -6.65 3.00 1.07
CA LEU A 174 -5.43 2.53 1.75
C LEU A 174 -5.69 2.16 3.21
N THR A 175 -6.42 2.98 3.98
CA THR A 175 -6.67 2.70 5.41
C THR A 175 -7.57 1.50 5.63
N ALA A 176 -8.44 1.18 4.66
CA ALA A 176 -9.26 -0.03 4.67
C ALA A 176 -8.46 -1.32 4.36
N SER A 177 -7.17 -1.21 4.03
CA SER A 177 -6.32 -2.37 3.74
C SER A 177 -6.00 -3.17 5.00
N ILE A 178 -5.92 -4.49 4.83
CA ILE A 178 -5.55 -5.44 5.88
C ILE A 178 -4.36 -6.24 5.37
N TYR A 179 -3.31 -6.31 6.17
CA TYR A 179 -2.18 -7.18 5.90
C TYR A 179 -2.20 -8.36 6.87
N LEU A 180 -2.22 -9.57 6.34
CA LEU A 180 -2.22 -10.82 7.11
C LEU A 180 -0.89 -11.54 6.91
N ASP A 181 -0.14 -11.71 7.99
CA ASP A 181 1.04 -12.55 8.03
C ASP A 181 0.72 -13.84 8.76
N LEU A 182 0.55 -14.92 7.99
CA LEU A 182 0.23 -16.24 8.52
C LEU A 182 1.45 -16.93 9.16
N TYR A 183 2.67 -16.52 8.80
CA TYR A 183 3.88 -17.05 9.40
C TYR A 183 4.03 -16.54 10.84
N THR A 184 3.90 -15.22 11.03
CA THR A 184 3.93 -14.62 12.38
C THR A 184 2.59 -14.65 13.11
N ARG A 185 1.50 -15.06 12.42
CA ARG A 185 0.11 -15.04 12.90
C ARG A 185 -0.34 -13.65 13.36
N ARG A 186 0.07 -12.61 12.63
CA ARG A 186 -0.25 -11.22 12.94
C ARG A 186 -1.03 -10.58 11.82
N ALA A 187 -2.01 -9.77 12.19
CA ALA A 187 -2.70 -8.86 11.29
C ALA A 187 -2.19 -7.43 11.54
N SER A 188 -1.90 -6.69 10.46
CA SER A 188 -1.71 -5.25 10.51
C SER A 188 -2.98 -4.59 9.94
N VAL A 189 -3.59 -3.74 10.77
CA VAL A 189 -4.83 -3.02 10.46
C VAL A 189 -4.56 -1.53 10.66
N TYR A 190 -4.97 -0.71 9.71
CA TYR A 190 -4.62 0.72 9.66
C TYR A 190 -5.83 1.65 9.96
N GLN A 191 -7.04 1.11 9.95
CA GLN A 191 -8.27 1.76 10.40
C GLN A 191 -8.92 0.93 11.51
N ALA A 192 -9.42 1.58 12.56
CA ALA A 192 -10.03 0.91 13.72
C ALA A 192 -11.40 0.22 13.44
N SER A 193 -11.76 -0.04 12.18
CA SER A 193 -13.10 -0.48 11.81
C SER A 193 -13.21 -2.00 11.62
N GLY A 194 -13.83 -2.67 12.59
CA GLY A 194 -14.75 -3.80 12.32
C GLY A 194 -14.15 -5.18 12.06
N ILE A 195 -12.83 -5.35 12.04
CA ILE A 195 -12.17 -6.68 11.85
C ILE A 195 -12.00 -7.41 13.19
N GLU A 196 -12.73 -6.99 14.23
CA GLU A 196 -12.80 -7.77 15.45
C GLU A 196 -13.70 -8.98 15.18
N LEU A 197 -13.10 -10.17 15.24
CA LEU A 197 -13.83 -11.43 15.09
C LEU A 197 -15.10 -11.45 15.95
N ARG A 198 -15.05 -10.90 17.17
CA ARG A 198 -16.21 -10.78 18.05
C ARG A 198 -17.35 -10.00 17.42
N LYS A 199 -17.08 -8.81 16.89
CA LYS A 199 -18.09 -7.98 16.24
C LYS A 199 -18.68 -8.65 15.00
N TYR A 200 -17.85 -9.32 14.19
CA TYR A 200 -18.34 -10.10 13.06
C TYR A 200 -19.24 -11.25 13.50
N LEU A 201 -18.81 -12.04 14.51
CA LEU A 201 -19.60 -13.14 15.07
C LEU A 201 -20.93 -12.66 15.67
N GLU A 202 -20.94 -11.50 16.33
CA GLU A 202 -22.14 -10.90 16.95
C GLU A 202 -23.17 -10.39 15.93
N GLU A 203 -22.74 -9.87 14.77
CA GLU A 203 -23.66 -9.26 13.80
C GLU A 203 -24.28 -10.29 12.85
N LYS A 204 -23.46 -11.18 12.23
CA LYS A 204 -23.91 -12.21 11.25
C LYS A 204 -22.99 -13.43 11.11
N GLY A 205 -21.79 -13.40 11.68
CA GLY A 205 -20.72 -14.32 11.33
C GLY A 205 -20.96 -15.76 11.77
N THR A 206 -21.67 -15.99 12.87
CA THR A 206 -21.95 -17.34 13.36
C THR A 206 -22.83 -18.13 12.38
N ASP A 207 -23.85 -17.50 11.79
CA ASP A 207 -24.73 -18.15 10.83
C ASP A 207 -24.02 -18.44 9.50
N GLU A 208 -23.26 -17.48 8.97
CA GLU A 208 -22.50 -17.65 7.72
C GLU A 208 -21.43 -18.74 7.84
N ILE A 209 -20.70 -18.79 8.96
CA ILE A 209 -19.68 -19.83 9.21
C ILE A 209 -20.33 -21.20 9.34
N ASN A 210 -21.46 -21.29 10.07
CA ASN A 210 -22.17 -22.55 10.23
C ASN A 210 -22.77 -23.04 8.92
N GLN A 211 -23.30 -22.13 8.09
CA GLN A 211 -23.80 -22.48 6.76
C GLN A 211 -22.67 -23.03 5.87
N PHE A 212 -21.49 -22.42 5.91
CA PHE A 212 -20.30 -22.95 5.22
C PHE A 212 -19.90 -24.33 5.77
N PHE A 213 -19.90 -24.53 7.10
CA PHE A 213 -19.57 -25.83 7.69
C PHE A 213 -20.58 -26.92 7.32
N GLU A 214 -21.87 -26.58 7.24
CA GLU A 214 -22.93 -27.48 6.80
C GLU A 214 -22.80 -27.81 5.29
N GLU A 215 -22.58 -26.81 4.44
CA GLU A 215 -22.44 -26.98 2.98
C GLU A 215 -21.29 -27.93 2.61
N TYR A 216 -20.16 -27.81 3.31
CA TYR A 216 -18.96 -28.63 3.05
C TYR A 216 -18.80 -29.80 4.04
N ASN A 217 -19.82 -30.05 4.87
CA ASN A 217 -19.95 -31.20 5.75
C ASN A 217 -18.77 -31.37 6.74
N PHE A 218 -18.32 -30.27 7.35
CA PHE A 218 -17.18 -30.24 8.27
C PHE A 218 -17.48 -30.83 9.67
N GLY A 219 -18.75 -31.07 10.01
CA GLY A 219 -19.16 -31.66 11.30
C GLY A 219 -18.89 -30.77 12.52
N GLN A 220 -18.68 -29.47 12.31
CA GLN A 220 -18.39 -28.48 13.34
C GLN A 220 -19.48 -27.41 13.35
N ARG A 221 -19.69 -26.76 14.50
CA ARG A 221 -20.59 -25.62 14.64
C ARG A 221 -19.97 -24.59 15.58
N VAL A 222 -20.02 -23.32 15.21
CA VAL A 222 -19.70 -22.18 16.06
C VAL A 222 -20.97 -21.76 16.80
N VAL A 223 -20.86 -21.48 18.09
CA VAL A 223 -21.97 -21.07 18.99
C VAL A 223 -21.63 -19.74 19.63
#